data_AF-A0A0R0MF56-F1
#
_entry.id   AF-A0A0R0MF56-F1
#
_cell.length_a   1.000
_cell.length_b   1.000
_cell.length_c   1.000
_cell.angle_alpha   90.00
_cell.angle_beta   90.00
_cell.angle_gamma   90.00
#
_symmetry.space_group_name_H-M   'P 1'
#
loop_
_entity.id
_entity.type
_entity.pdbx_description
1 polymer ?
#
loop_
_entity_poly.entity_id
_entity_poly.type
_entity_poly.pdbx_seq_one_letter_code
_entity_poly.pdbx_strand_id
1 'polypeptide(L)'
;MIQSDPISTDSFQTNMGLKADIDEAVQHWDRSPWRIKVFLVIALFLTTTSLASLSEAVFKWKGFILDALTFYQTWISHPLVELIQGLVGRPLPPNFVDNAIVMGLFFGGLIRGHLLRNLPRVRLVAEVAFFIGAYALMLYAFAIDRPAQREMSSWFFYPIFLLVAYGLSKGAERILALSYMLIPVFGIAVIAAISAGLSK
;
A
#
# COMPACT_ATOMS: atom_id res chain seq x y z
N MET A 1 -3.04 43.11 17.49
CA MET A 1 -4.24 42.23 17.45
C MET A 1 -4.19 41.54 16.09
N ILE A 2 -3.65 40.32 16.04
CA ILE A 2 -3.45 39.56 14.79
C ILE A 2 -4.58 38.54 14.74
N GLN A 3 -5.50 38.74 13.80
CA GLN A 3 -6.66 37.88 13.59
C GLN A 3 -6.21 36.75 12.66
N SER A 4 -6.08 35.55 13.23
CA SER A 4 -5.79 34.33 12.49
C SER A 4 -7.10 33.64 12.12
N ASP A 5 -7.44 33.63 10.84
CA ASP A 5 -8.55 32.83 10.33
C ASP A 5 -8.13 31.35 10.20
N PRO A 6 -9.02 30.40 10.54
CA PRO A 6 -8.70 28.98 10.51
C PRO A 6 -8.82 28.41 9.09
N ILE A 7 -7.77 27.70 8.67
CA ILE A 7 -7.74 26.93 7.43
C ILE A 7 -8.58 25.66 7.62
N SER A 8 -9.76 25.60 7.00
CA SER A 8 -10.60 24.41 6.94
C SER A 8 -10.17 23.46 5.81
N THR A 9 -9.28 22.55 6.16
CA THR A 9 -9.13 21.15 5.70
C THR A 9 -9.99 20.61 4.54
N ASP A 10 -9.46 20.69 3.31
CA ASP A 10 -9.11 19.63 2.33
C ASP A 10 -9.93 18.34 2.14
N SER A 11 -11.12 18.19 2.70
CA SER A 11 -12.02 17.04 2.40
C SER A 11 -13.11 17.37 1.37
N PHE A 12 -13.12 18.59 0.84
CA PHE A 12 -14.17 19.13 -0.05
C PHE A 12 -13.74 19.29 -1.52
N GLN A 13 -12.51 18.97 -1.92
CA GLN A 13 -11.98 19.36 -3.23
C GLN A 13 -12.56 18.59 -4.43
N THR A 14 -13.00 17.34 -4.29
CA THR A 14 -13.53 16.56 -5.43
C THR A 14 -15.01 16.85 -5.74
N ASN A 15 -15.83 17.16 -4.73
CA ASN A 15 -17.22 17.58 -4.94
C ASN A 15 -17.33 19.06 -5.34
N MET A 16 -16.37 19.91 -4.98
CA MET A 16 -16.34 21.29 -5.43
C MET A 16 -15.93 21.41 -6.90
N GLY A 17 -15.05 20.54 -7.42
CA GLY A 17 -14.64 20.57 -8.83
C GLY A 17 -15.81 20.36 -9.80
N LEU A 18 -16.42 19.17 -9.78
CA LEU A 18 -17.48 18.84 -10.76
C LEU A 18 -18.73 19.73 -10.60
N LYS A 19 -19.12 20.07 -9.37
CA LYS A 19 -20.27 20.94 -9.14
C LYS A 19 -19.97 22.37 -9.56
N ALA A 20 -18.78 22.91 -9.29
CA ALA A 20 -18.37 24.21 -9.79
C ALA A 20 -18.27 24.21 -11.32
N ASP A 21 -17.74 23.15 -11.94
CA ASP A 21 -17.66 23.01 -13.39
C ASP A 21 -19.06 22.99 -14.03
N ILE A 22 -20.04 22.32 -13.39
CA ILE A 22 -21.44 22.32 -13.82
C ILE A 22 -22.09 23.69 -13.61
N ASP A 23 -21.92 24.30 -12.44
CA ASP A 23 -22.50 25.61 -12.12
C ASP A 23 -21.92 26.71 -13.02
N GLU A 24 -20.63 26.64 -13.36
CA GLU A 24 -19.93 27.53 -14.29
C GLU A 24 -20.42 27.30 -15.74
N ALA A 25 -20.56 26.04 -16.17
CA ALA A 25 -21.11 25.72 -17.49
C ALA A 25 -22.57 26.20 -17.64
N VAL A 26 -23.38 26.10 -16.59
CA VAL A 26 -24.78 26.58 -16.55
C VAL A 26 -24.83 28.11 -16.56
N GLN A 27 -23.99 28.80 -15.79
CA GLN A 27 -23.92 30.27 -15.78
C GLN A 27 -23.50 30.85 -17.14
N HIS A 28 -22.63 30.16 -17.87
CA HIS A 28 -22.17 30.59 -19.19
C HIS A 28 -23.01 30.03 -20.34
N TRP A 29 -23.99 29.17 -20.07
CA TRP A 29 -24.79 28.50 -21.09
C TRP A 29 -25.54 29.49 -21.98
N ASP A 30 -26.29 30.43 -21.39
CA ASP A 30 -27.15 31.33 -22.17
C ASP A 30 -26.39 32.35 -23.02
N ARG A 31 -25.15 32.66 -22.63
CA ARG A 31 -24.28 33.60 -23.36
C ARG A 31 -23.37 32.93 -24.38
N SER A 32 -23.31 31.60 -24.40
CA SER A 32 -22.38 30.86 -25.25
C SER A 32 -22.98 30.56 -26.64
N PRO A 33 -22.22 30.77 -27.73
CA PRO A 33 -22.63 30.35 -29.07
C PRO A 33 -22.85 28.84 -29.13
N TRP A 34 -23.78 28.40 -30.00
CA TRP A 34 -24.27 27.03 -30.05
C TRP A 34 -23.15 25.96 -30.17
N ARG A 35 -22.03 26.28 -30.82
CA ARG A 35 -20.86 25.38 -30.95
C ARG A 35 -20.19 25.09 -29.60
N ILE A 36 -20.12 26.10 -28.72
CA ILE A 36 -19.55 25.97 -27.37
C ILE A 36 -20.49 25.15 -26.49
N LYS A 37 -21.81 25.30 -26.64
CA LYS A 37 -22.80 24.45 -25.95
C LYS A 37 -22.62 22.97 -26.27
N VAL A 38 -22.45 22.64 -27.55
CA VAL A 38 -22.17 21.27 -27.99
C VAL A 38 -20.87 20.75 -27.40
N PHE A 39 -19.80 21.56 -27.41
CA PHE A 39 -18.52 21.19 -26.80
C PHE A 39 -18.63 20.93 -25.29
N LEU A 40 -19.33 21.80 -24.54
CA LEU A 40 -19.54 21.65 -23.10
C LEU A 40 -20.33 20.38 -22.75
N VAL A 41 -21.36 20.04 -23.52
CA VAL A 41 -22.12 18.79 -23.33
C VAL A 41 -21.24 17.57 -23.56
N ILE A 42 -20.42 17.58 -24.61
CA ILE A 42 -19.49 16.48 -24.90
C ILE A 42 -18.43 16.36 -23.81
N ALA A 43 -17.86 17.47 -23.34
CA ALA A 43 -16.88 17.48 -22.26
C ALA A 43 -17.47 16.95 -20.95
N LEU A 44 -18.68 17.41 -20.57
CA LEU A 44 -19.38 16.93 -19.38
C LEU A 44 -19.73 15.43 -19.48
N PHE A 45 -20.16 14.99 -20.67
CA PHE A 45 -20.41 13.58 -20.96
C PHE A 45 -19.14 12.73 -20.85
N LEU A 46 -18.01 13.19 -21.40
CA LEU A 46 -16.72 12.51 -21.30
C LEU A 46 -16.22 12.46 -19.86
N THR A 47 -16.33 13.55 -19.10
CA THR A 47 -15.96 13.58 -17.67
C THR A 47 -16.81 12.61 -16.86
N THR A 48 -18.13 12.62 -17.07
CA THR A 48 -19.06 11.69 -16.40
C THR A 48 -18.78 10.24 -16.79
N THR A 49 -18.49 9.99 -18.07
CA THR A 49 -18.13 8.65 -18.57
C THR A 49 -16.79 8.17 -18.01
N SER A 50 -15.81 9.05 -17.85
CA SER A 50 -14.52 8.74 -17.22
C SER A 50 -14.68 8.38 -15.74
N LEU A 51 -15.62 9.05 -15.06
CA LEU A 51 -15.92 8.83 -13.65
C LEU A 51 -16.72 7.52 -13.46
N ALA A 52 -17.63 7.22 -14.38
CA ALA A 52 -18.31 5.93 -14.46
C ALA A 52 -17.34 4.78 -14.78
N SER A 53 -16.41 4.98 -15.72
CA SER A 53 -15.33 4.04 -16.03
C SER A 53 -14.40 3.84 -14.85
N LEU A 54 -14.13 4.88 -14.06
CA LEU A 54 -13.32 4.80 -12.85
C LEU A 54 -14.06 4.08 -11.73
N SER A 55 -15.37 4.28 -11.58
CA SER A 55 -16.21 3.54 -10.64
C SER A 55 -16.24 2.04 -10.98
N GLU A 56 -16.49 1.68 -12.24
CA GLU A 56 -16.44 0.30 -12.70
C GLU A 56 -15.04 -0.30 -12.55
N ALA A 57 -13.99 0.48 -12.83
CA ALA A 57 -12.62 0.08 -12.55
C ALA A 57 -12.41 -0.19 -11.06
N VAL A 58 -12.83 0.70 -10.16
CA VAL A 58 -12.71 0.53 -8.70
C VAL A 58 -13.42 -0.74 -8.22
N PHE A 59 -14.61 -1.05 -8.75
CA PHE A 59 -15.29 -2.31 -8.44
C PHE A 59 -14.52 -3.54 -8.95
N LYS A 60 -13.97 -3.49 -10.16
CA LYS A 60 -13.08 -4.54 -10.68
C LYS A 60 -11.79 -4.67 -9.86
N TRP A 61 -11.22 -3.55 -9.41
CA TRP A 61 -10.05 -3.49 -8.52
C TRP A 61 -10.34 -4.11 -7.16
N LYS A 62 -11.53 -3.91 -6.60
CA LYS A 62 -11.93 -4.57 -5.34
C LYS A 62 -11.96 -6.09 -5.50
N GLY A 63 -12.58 -6.60 -6.57
CA GLY A 63 -12.61 -8.04 -6.88
C GLY A 63 -11.20 -8.59 -7.06
N PHE A 64 -10.40 -7.88 -7.85
CA PHE A 64 -9.00 -8.21 -8.07
C PHE A 64 -8.14 -8.27 -6.79
N ILE A 65 -8.28 -7.29 -5.90
CA ILE A 65 -7.54 -7.27 -4.62
C ILE A 65 -7.97 -8.45 -3.75
N LEU A 66 -9.27 -8.77 -3.74
CA LEU A 66 -9.78 -9.92 -3.00
C LEU A 66 -9.26 -11.24 -3.56
N ASP A 67 -9.24 -11.39 -4.89
CA ASP A 67 -8.69 -12.56 -5.58
C ASP A 67 -7.20 -12.70 -5.29
N ALA A 68 -6.45 -11.59 -5.31
CA ALA A 68 -5.04 -11.56 -4.98
C ALA A 68 -4.76 -11.95 -3.52
N LEU A 69 -5.57 -11.45 -2.58
CA LEU A 69 -5.47 -11.81 -1.18
C LEU A 69 -5.78 -13.29 -0.97
N THR A 70 -6.82 -13.80 -1.63
CA THR A 70 -7.21 -15.21 -1.56
C THR A 70 -6.12 -16.11 -2.13
N PHE A 71 -5.53 -15.72 -3.25
CA PHE A 71 -4.38 -16.41 -3.85
C PHE A 71 -3.19 -16.44 -2.88
N TYR A 72 -2.83 -15.28 -2.33
CA TYR A 72 -1.74 -15.16 -1.36
C TYR A 72 -1.97 -16.05 -0.13
N GLN A 73 -3.18 -16.03 0.44
CA GLN A 73 -3.52 -16.84 1.61
C GLN A 73 -3.42 -18.33 1.30
N THR A 74 -3.96 -18.75 0.15
CA THR A 74 -4.06 -20.17 -0.23
C THR A 74 -2.71 -20.76 -0.64
N TRP A 75 -1.93 -20.03 -1.43
CA TRP A 75 -0.71 -20.56 -2.05
C TRP A 75 0.58 -20.20 -1.32
N ILE A 76 0.57 -19.14 -0.51
CA ILE A 76 1.76 -18.65 0.19
C ILE A 76 1.58 -18.77 1.69
N SER A 77 0.57 -18.12 2.26
CA SER A 77 0.44 -18.02 3.73
C SER A 77 0.14 -19.37 4.39
N HIS A 78 -0.92 -20.07 3.97
CA HIS A 78 -1.34 -21.34 4.59
C HIS A 78 -0.26 -22.44 4.52
N PRO A 79 0.37 -22.72 3.34
CA PRO A 79 1.40 -23.75 3.27
C PRO A 79 2.62 -23.42 4.15
N LEU A 80 2.97 -22.14 4.26
CA LEU A 80 4.06 -21.71 5.16
C LEU A 80 3.69 -21.86 6.63
N VAL A 81 2.44 -21.57 7.01
CA VAL A 81 1.97 -21.80 8.38
C VAL A 81 2.10 -23.29 8.72
N GLU A 82 1.60 -24.18 7.86
CA GLU A 82 1.69 -25.63 8.06
C GLU A 82 3.13 -26.12 8.16
N LEU A 83 4.02 -25.64 7.29
CA LEU A 83 5.45 -25.97 7.32
C LEU A 83 6.10 -25.56 8.64
N ILE A 84 5.90 -24.31 9.07
CA ILE A 84 6.54 -23.78 10.29
C ILE A 84 5.94 -24.46 11.53
N GLN A 85 4.63 -24.69 11.56
CA GLN A 85 3.99 -25.44 12.65
C GLN A 85 4.53 -26.87 12.74
N GLY A 86 4.75 -27.53 11.60
CA GLY A 86 5.38 -28.85 11.54
C GLY A 86 6.81 -28.87 12.10
N LEU A 87 7.58 -27.80 11.88
CA LEU A 87 8.96 -27.68 12.39
C LEU A 87 9.02 -27.30 13.88
N VAL A 88 8.13 -26.41 14.34
CA VAL A 88 8.14 -25.87 15.72
C VAL A 88 7.33 -26.77 16.67
N GLY A 89 6.42 -27.58 16.15
CA GLY A 89 5.55 -28.46 16.94
C GLY A 89 4.56 -27.71 17.83
N ARG A 90 4.21 -26.46 17.48
CA ARG A 90 3.27 -25.61 18.23
C ARG A 90 2.35 -24.85 17.29
N PRO A 91 1.08 -24.60 17.70
CA PRO A 91 0.19 -23.75 16.93
C PRO A 91 0.73 -22.32 16.91
N LEU A 92 0.76 -21.72 15.73
CA LEU A 92 1.16 -20.32 15.54
C LEU A 92 -0.08 -19.41 15.49
N PRO A 93 0.06 -18.13 15.85
CA PRO A 93 -0.99 -17.15 15.64
C PRO A 93 -1.43 -17.08 14.17
N PRO A 94 -2.72 -16.81 13.88
CA PRO A 94 -3.27 -16.84 12.51
C PRO A 94 -2.59 -15.85 11.55
N ASN A 95 -2.06 -14.74 12.07
CA ASN A 95 -1.39 -13.70 11.28
C ASN A 95 0.15 -13.78 11.36
N PHE A 96 0.71 -14.87 11.89
CA PHE A 96 2.15 -15.00 12.10
C PHE A 96 2.94 -14.89 10.79
N VAL A 97 2.56 -15.67 9.78
CA VAL A 97 3.27 -15.68 8.49
C VAL A 97 3.13 -14.36 7.76
N ASP A 98 1.94 -13.77 7.77
CA ASP A 98 1.69 -12.47 7.14
C ASP A 98 2.57 -11.38 7.77
N ASN A 99 2.63 -11.33 9.10
CA ASN A 99 3.49 -10.40 9.81
C ASN A 99 4.98 -10.70 9.56
N ALA A 100 5.36 -11.97 9.52
CA ALA A 100 6.74 -12.38 9.24
C ALA A 100 7.20 -11.95 7.85
N ILE A 101 6.32 -12.05 6.85
CA ILE A 101 6.57 -11.60 5.48
C ILE A 101 6.69 -10.07 5.45
N VAL A 102 5.70 -9.34 5.98
CA VAL A 102 5.72 -7.86 5.99
C VAL A 102 6.97 -7.33 6.69
N MET A 103 7.31 -7.88 7.85
CA MET A 103 8.53 -7.50 8.57
C MET A 103 9.78 -7.90 7.79
N GLY A 104 9.80 -9.08 7.18
CA GLY A 104 10.92 -9.53 6.36
C GLY A 104 11.20 -8.60 5.18
N LEU A 105 10.15 -8.10 4.53
CA LEU A 105 10.25 -7.09 3.46
C LEU A 105 10.80 -5.77 3.99
N PHE A 106 10.31 -5.34 5.14
CA PHE A 106 10.78 -4.11 5.79
C PHE A 106 12.28 -4.19 6.14
N PHE A 107 12.68 -5.21 6.89
CA PHE A 107 14.08 -5.42 7.28
C PHE A 107 14.97 -5.71 6.07
N GLY A 108 14.46 -6.44 5.06
CA GLY A 108 15.18 -6.70 3.81
C GLY A 108 15.47 -5.41 3.03
N GLY A 109 14.51 -4.50 2.96
CA GLY A 109 14.69 -3.17 2.37
C GLY A 109 15.76 -2.35 3.12
N LEU A 110 15.74 -2.36 4.45
CA LEU A 110 16.75 -1.69 5.27
C LEU A 110 18.14 -2.30 5.07
N ILE A 111 18.27 -3.63 5.19
CA ILE A 111 19.53 -4.36 4.97
C ILE A 111 20.12 -3.99 3.61
N ARG A 112 19.30 -3.98 2.55
CA ARG A 112 19.79 -3.63 1.21
C ARG A 112 20.21 -2.17 1.10
N GLY A 113 19.47 -1.25 1.71
CA GLY A 113 19.87 0.15 1.83
C GLY A 113 21.24 0.31 2.48
N HIS A 114 21.51 -0.46 3.54
CA HIS A 114 22.80 -0.47 4.22
C HIS A 114 23.91 -1.17 3.41
N LEU A 115 23.62 -2.25 2.69
CA LEU A 115 24.58 -2.93 1.81
C LEU A 115 25.08 -2.05 0.67
N LEU A 116 24.27 -1.10 0.21
CA LEU A 116 24.65 -0.14 -0.84
C LEU A 116 25.47 1.04 -0.31
N ARG A 117 25.57 1.22 1.00
CA ARG A 117 26.44 2.24 1.58
C ARG A 117 27.88 1.76 1.56
N ASN A 118 28.80 2.64 1.18
CA ASN A 118 30.24 2.42 1.26
C ASN A 118 30.73 2.49 2.73
N LEU A 119 30.21 1.61 3.59
CA LEU A 119 30.61 1.48 4.98
C LEU A 119 31.83 0.54 5.11
N PRO A 120 32.66 0.72 6.15
CA PRO A 120 33.67 -0.28 6.50
C PRO A 120 33.03 -1.66 6.73
N ARG A 121 33.66 -2.73 6.22
CA ARG A 121 33.11 -4.10 6.27
C ARG A 121 32.65 -4.52 7.66
N VAL A 122 33.41 -4.17 8.71
CA VAL A 122 33.05 -4.48 10.11
C VAL A 122 31.74 -3.83 10.52
N ARG A 123 31.54 -2.55 10.17
CA ARG A 123 30.31 -1.82 10.48
C ARG A 123 29.12 -2.36 9.68
N LEU A 124 29.34 -2.70 8.41
CA LEU A 124 28.29 -3.28 7.58
C LEU A 124 27.81 -4.62 8.15
N VAL A 125 28.73 -5.52 8.51
CA VAL A 125 28.38 -6.81 9.10
C VAL A 125 27.64 -6.63 10.43
N ALA A 126 28.07 -5.70 11.28
CA ALA A 126 27.41 -5.41 12.54
C ALA A 126 25.98 -4.88 12.35
N GLU A 127 25.76 -3.95 11.41
CA GLU A 127 24.43 -3.39 11.12
C GLU A 127 23.51 -4.45 10.52
N VAL A 128 23.99 -5.27 9.58
CA VAL A 128 23.21 -6.37 9.00
C VAL A 128 22.87 -7.42 10.06
N ALA A 129 23.83 -7.82 10.89
CA ALA A 129 23.60 -8.77 11.97
C ALA A 129 22.59 -8.22 13.00
N PHE A 130 22.65 -6.93 13.31
CA PHE A 130 21.67 -6.27 14.16
C PHE A 130 20.25 -6.35 13.58
N PHE A 131 20.07 -6.05 12.29
CA PHE A 131 18.76 -6.15 11.65
C PHE A 131 18.22 -7.59 11.60
N ILE A 132 19.07 -8.57 11.29
CA ILE A 132 18.70 -9.99 11.31
C ILE A 132 18.31 -10.43 12.72
N GLY A 133 19.10 -10.04 13.73
CA GLY A 133 18.82 -10.34 15.13
C GLY A 133 17.52 -9.69 15.63
N ALA A 134 17.29 -8.41 15.28
CA ALA A 134 16.06 -7.70 15.60
C ALA A 134 14.83 -8.35 14.95
N TYR A 135 14.94 -8.75 13.69
CA TYR A 135 13.90 -9.49 12.98
C TYR A 135 13.58 -10.83 13.67
N ALA A 136 14.60 -11.63 13.97
CA ALA A 136 14.43 -12.91 14.65
C ALA A 136 13.82 -12.76 16.05
N LEU A 137 14.25 -11.75 16.81
CA LEU A 137 13.71 -11.45 18.14
C LEU A 137 12.23 -11.02 18.06
N MET A 138 11.86 -10.21 17.07
CA MET A 138 10.46 -9.82 16.85
C MET A 138 9.59 -11.03 16.48
N LEU A 139 10.07 -11.91 15.59
CA LEU A 139 9.35 -13.15 15.27
C LEU A 139 9.17 -14.03 16.50
N TYR A 140 10.22 -14.19 17.31
CA TYR A 140 10.16 -14.95 18.55
C TYR A 140 9.17 -14.35 19.56
N ALA A 141 9.19 -13.03 19.74
CA ALA A 141 8.24 -12.34 20.61
C ALA A 141 6.80 -12.55 20.14
N PHE A 142 6.56 -12.46 18.82
CA PHE A 142 5.24 -12.67 18.22
C PHE A 142 4.78 -14.14 18.30
N ALA A 143 5.71 -15.10 18.25
CA ALA A 143 5.40 -16.53 18.39
C ALA A 143 5.00 -16.92 19.83
N ILE A 144 5.47 -16.18 20.83
CA ILE A 144 5.20 -16.45 22.25
C ILE A 144 3.96 -15.70 22.75
N ASP A 145 3.63 -14.57 22.12
CA ASP A 145 2.51 -13.75 22.56
C ASP A 145 1.20 -14.53 22.44
N ARG A 146 0.42 -14.54 23.52
CA ARG A 146 -0.77 -15.40 23.60
C ARG A 146 -1.86 -14.87 22.66
N PRO A 147 -2.66 -15.76 22.04
CA PRO A 147 -3.62 -15.42 20.98
C PRO A 147 -4.79 -14.51 21.39
N ALA A 148 -4.79 -13.93 22.59
CA ALA A 148 -6.02 -13.46 23.21
C ALA A 148 -6.48 -12.04 22.82
N GLN A 149 -5.63 -11.06 22.48
CA GLN A 149 -6.12 -9.67 22.54
C GLN A 149 -5.56 -8.60 21.59
N ARG A 150 -4.76 -8.92 20.56
CA ARG A 150 -4.34 -7.89 19.59
C ARG A 150 -4.49 -8.35 18.14
N GLU A 151 -5.72 -8.28 17.65
CA GLU A 151 -6.03 -8.24 16.22
C GLU A 151 -5.65 -6.90 15.55
N MET A 152 -4.82 -6.06 16.20
CA MET A 152 -4.17 -4.99 15.46
C MET A 152 -3.15 -5.63 14.52
N SER A 153 -3.63 -5.95 13.32
CA SER A 153 -2.82 -6.53 12.26
C SER A 153 -1.61 -5.62 12.04
N SER A 154 -0.42 -6.19 11.88
CA SER A 154 0.79 -5.38 11.71
C SER A 154 0.75 -4.50 10.46
N TRP A 155 -0.22 -4.73 9.57
CA TRP A 155 -0.64 -3.82 8.50
C TRP A 155 -0.99 -2.41 9.00
N PHE A 156 -1.54 -2.26 10.21
CA PHE A 156 -1.79 -0.94 10.79
C PHE A 156 -0.49 -0.16 11.03
N PHE A 157 0.58 -0.86 11.41
CA PHE A 157 1.89 -0.24 11.63
C PHE A 157 2.70 -0.09 10.34
N TYR A 158 2.38 -0.84 9.28
CA TYR A 158 3.07 -0.76 7.99
C TYR A 158 3.21 0.66 7.40
N PRO A 159 2.16 1.51 7.34
CA PRO A 159 2.31 2.89 6.87
C PRO A 159 3.22 3.71 7.80
N ILE A 160 3.17 3.49 9.11
CA ILE A 160 4.06 4.15 10.08
C ILE A 160 5.52 3.73 9.80
N PHE A 161 5.75 2.44 9.56
CA PHE A 161 7.07 1.93 9.19
C PHE A 161 7.58 2.51 7.87
N LEU A 162 6.72 2.62 6.86
CA LEU A 162 7.04 3.28 5.59
C LEU A 162 7.43 4.74 5.80
N LEU A 163 6.68 5.49 6.62
CA LEU A 163 6.98 6.89 6.93
C LEU A 163 8.30 7.04 7.72
N VAL A 164 8.56 6.14 8.67
CA VAL A 164 9.81 6.11 9.44
C VAL A 164 10.98 5.78 8.51
N ALA A 165 10.87 4.74 7.68
CA ALA A 165 11.89 4.38 6.71
C ALA A 165 12.14 5.52 5.70
N TYR A 166 11.08 6.20 5.26
CA TYR A 166 11.17 7.38 4.41
C TYR A 166 11.94 8.52 5.10
N GLY A 167 11.65 8.79 6.37
CA GLY A 167 12.33 9.82 7.16
C GLY A 167 13.80 9.51 7.43
N LEU A 168 14.13 8.24 7.69
CA LEU A 168 15.49 7.79 8.00
C LEU A 168 16.39 7.63 6.77
N SER A 169 15.80 7.39 5.58
CA SER A 169 16.54 7.25 4.34
C SER A 169 16.74 8.60 3.63
N LYS A 170 17.89 8.78 2.97
CA LYS A 170 18.23 10.00 2.23
C LYS A 170 18.62 9.67 0.78
N GLY A 171 18.28 10.57 -0.14
CA GLY A 171 18.69 10.48 -1.55
C GLY A 171 18.20 9.21 -2.25
N ALA A 172 19.09 8.56 -3.02
CA ALA A 172 18.77 7.36 -3.81
C ALA A 172 18.38 6.13 -2.96
N GLU A 173 18.86 6.06 -1.71
CA GLU A 173 18.52 4.95 -0.79
C GLU A 173 17.02 4.91 -0.47
N ARG A 174 16.39 6.08 -0.42
CA ARG A 174 14.95 6.21 -0.13
C ARG A 174 14.11 5.61 -1.24
N ILE A 175 14.43 5.93 -2.49
CA ILE A 175 13.72 5.41 -3.67
C ILE A 175 13.89 3.89 -3.74
N LEU A 176 15.08 3.39 -3.41
CA LEU A 176 15.37 1.96 -3.42
C LEU A 176 14.69 1.21 -2.27
N ALA A 177 14.66 1.77 -1.05
CA ALA A 177 13.95 1.17 0.07
C ALA A 177 12.44 1.10 -0.22
N LEU A 178 11.85 2.17 -0.77
CA LEU A 178 10.44 2.19 -1.16
C LEU A 178 10.14 1.20 -2.29
N SER A 179 10.98 1.11 -3.31
CA SER A 179 10.76 0.15 -4.40
C SER A 179 10.81 -1.29 -3.89
N TYR A 180 11.73 -1.61 -2.98
CA TYR A 180 11.80 -2.93 -2.36
C TYR A 180 10.60 -3.27 -1.49
N MET A 181 10.02 -2.30 -0.80
CA MET A 181 8.78 -2.52 -0.03
C MET A 181 7.55 -2.67 -0.93
N LEU A 182 7.58 -2.09 -2.14
CA LEU A 182 6.46 -2.17 -3.10
C LEU A 182 6.52 -3.38 -4.03
N ILE A 183 7.72 -3.86 -4.41
CA ILE A 183 7.90 -5.01 -5.31
C ILE A 183 7.09 -6.26 -4.90
N PRO A 184 7.03 -6.67 -3.63
CA PRO A 184 6.29 -7.87 -3.22
C PRO A 184 4.78 -7.67 -3.34
N VAL A 185 4.28 -6.50 -2.92
CA VAL A 185 2.87 -6.13 -3.04
C VAL A 185 2.46 -6.10 -4.51
N PHE A 186 3.29 -5.46 -5.34
CA PHE A 186 3.05 -5.38 -6.78
C PHE A 186 3.20 -6.75 -7.46
N GLY A 187 4.17 -7.56 -7.06
CA GLY A 187 4.40 -8.90 -7.60
C GLY A 187 3.24 -9.85 -7.30
N ILE A 188 2.75 -9.85 -6.06
CA ILE A 188 1.55 -10.61 -5.68
C ILE A 188 0.34 -10.12 -6.49
N ALA A 189 0.16 -8.80 -6.64
CA ALA A 189 -0.92 -8.25 -7.45
C ALA A 189 -0.83 -8.68 -8.92
N VAL A 190 0.36 -8.65 -9.54
CA VAL A 190 0.55 -9.10 -10.93
C VAL A 190 0.31 -10.59 -11.09
N ILE A 191 0.82 -11.43 -10.18
CA ILE A 191 0.59 -12.88 -10.23
C ILE A 191 -0.91 -13.18 -10.09
N ALA A 192 -1.60 -12.49 -9.19
CA ALA A 192 -3.04 -12.59 -9.04
C ALA A 192 -3.78 -12.13 -10.30
N ALA A 193 -3.32 -11.05 -10.95
CA ALA A 193 -3.85 -10.58 -12.22
C ALA A 193 -3.79 -11.66 -13.31
N ILE A 194 -2.64 -12.28 -13.44
CA ILE A 194 -2.40 -13.33 -14.40
C ILE A 194 -3.27 -14.54 -14.06
N SER A 195 -3.34 -14.95 -12.80
CA SER A 195 -4.18 -16.06 -12.34
C SER A 195 -5.66 -15.82 -12.64
N ALA A 196 -6.18 -14.63 -12.33
CA ALA A 196 -7.59 -14.28 -12.57
C ALA A 196 -7.90 -14.12 -14.06
N GLY A 197 -6.95 -13.61 -14.85
CA GLY A 197 -7.05 -13.50 -16.29
C GLY A 197 -7.02 -14.85 -17.02
N LEU A 198 -6.26 -15.82 -16.50
CA LEU A 198 -6.16 -17.19 -17.04
C LEU A 198 -7.35 -18.08 -16.62
N SER A 199 -8.07 -17.73 -15.56
CA SER A 199 -9.25 -18.48 -15.09
C SER A 199 -10.55 -18.16 -15.85
N LYS A 200 -10.51 -17.23 -16.81
CA LYS A 200 -11.62 -16.87 -17.69
C LYS A 200 -11.40 -17.41 -19.09
#